data_AF-A0A1T2Z9S7-F1
#
_entry.id   AF-A0A1T2Z9S7-F1
#
_cell.length_a   1.000
_cell.length_b   1.000
_cell.length_c   1.000
_cell.angle_alpha   90.00
_cell.angle_beta   90.00
_cell.angle_gamma   90.00
#
_symmetry.space_group_name_H-M   'P 1'
#
loop_
_entity.id
_entity.type
_entity.pdbx_description
1 polymer ?
#
loop_
_entity_poly.entity_id
_entity_poly.type
_entity_poly.pdbx_seq_one_letter_code
_entity_poly.pdbx_strand_id
1 'polypeptide(L)'
;MNDEKNELHSNSLEAFELLSKIATATSRLEAIKLDFSMHALLWGSEAHGKLSRLDADNLCIVFRVAFEKRMFELASSQENTKIPR
;
A
#
# COMPACT_ATOMS: atom_id res chain seq x y z
N MET A 1 -6.04 10.13 -29.05
CA MET A 1 -4.88 10.53 -28.22
C MET A 1 -5.30 11.12 -26.86
N ASN A 2 -6.46 10.70 -26.31
CA ASN A 2 -6.96 11.14 -25.00
C ASN A 2 -6.97 10.02 -23.95
N ASP A 3 -6.73 8.77 -24.36
CA ASP A 3 -6.89 7.60 -23.49
C ASP A 3 -5.68 7.38 -22.57
N GLU A 4 -4.45 7.68 -23.03
CA GLU A 4 -3.22 7.53 -22.24
C GLU A 4 -3.17 8.46 -21.01
N LYS A 5 -3.73 9.68 -21.10
CA LYS A 5 -3.78 10.61 -19.96
C LYS A 5 -4.74 10.15 -18.88
N ASN A 6 -5.86 9.53 -19.24
CA ASN A 6 -6.83 9.04 -18.27
C ASN A 6 -6.31 7.80 -17.52
N GLU A 7 -5.55 6.93 -18.19
CA GLU A 7 -4.99 5.72 -17.57
C GLU A 7 -3.88 6.01 -16.54
N LEU A 8 -2.99 6.98 -16.83
CA LEU A 8 -1.94 7.40 -15.89
C LEU A 8 -2.53 7.96 -14.58
N HIS A 9 -3.61 8.73 -14.69
CA HIS A 9 -4.33 9.24 -13.51
C HIS A 9 -5.01 8.12 -12.70
N SER A 10 -5.56 7.10 -13.37
CA SER A 10 -6.23 5.97 -12.70
C SER A 10 -5.26 5.17 -11.82
N ASN A 11 -4.07 4.84 -12.32
CA ASN A 11 -3.08 4.07 -11.54
C ASN A 11 -2.53 4.86 -10.35
N SER A 12 -2.37 6.17 -10.51
CA SER A 12 -1.95 7.05 -9.42
C SER A 12 -2.99 7.12 -8.30
N LEU A 13 -4.29 7.08 -8.67
CA LEU A 13 -5.39 7.06 -7.73
C LEU A 13 -5.45 5.72 -6.99
N GLU A 14 -5.33 4.60 -7.71
CA GLU A 14 -5.37 3.27 -7.10
C GLU A 14 -4.21 3.04 -6.12
N ALA A 15 -3.00 3.48 -6.47
CA ALA A 15 -1.86 3.43 -5.56
C ALA A 15 -2.08 4.29 -4.30
N PHE A 16 -2.63 5.49 -4.46
CA PHE A 16 -2.93 6.37 -3.33
C PHE A 16 -4.02 5.79 -2.40
N GLU A 17 -5.09 5.26 -2.98
CA GLU A 17 -6.15 4.59 -2.23
C GLU A 17 -5.62 3.39 -1.45
N LEU A 18 -4.75 2.59 -2.07
CA LEU A 18 -4.16 1.44 -1.42
C LEU A 18 -3.24 1.84 -0.27
N LEU A 19 -2.47 2.92 -0.43
CA LEU A 19 -1.62 3.46 0.62
C LEU A 19 -2.47 3.95 1.81
N SER A 20 -3.59 4.63 1.52
CA SER A 20 -4.55 5.05 2.54
C SER A 20 -5.15 3.86 3.28
N LYS A 21 -5.58 2.81 2.56
CA LYS A 21 -6.11 1.57 3.16
C LYS A 21 -5.08 0.89 4.06
N ILE A 22 -3.81 0.83 3.65
CA ILE A 22 -2.72 0.29 4.50
C ILE A 22 -2.58 1.12 5.77
N ALA A 23 -2.51 2.45 5.65
CA ALA A 23 -2.35 3.35 6.79
C ALA A 23 -3.51 3.27 7.79
N THR A 24 -4.72 2.93 7.34
CA THR A 24 -5.92 2.85 8.19
C THR A 24 -6.34 1.41 8.52
N ALA A 25 -5.59 0.39 8.12
CA ALA A 25 -5.96 -1.01 8.33
C ALA A 25 -6.25 -1.30 9.81
N THR A 26 -7.37 -1.95 10.10
CA THR A 26 -7.85 -2.17 11.48
C THR A 26 -7.25 -3.40 12.15
N SER A 27 -6.62 -4.28 11.37
CA SER A 27 -5.99 -5.50 11.87
C SER A 27 -4.72 -5.85 11.11
N ARG A 28 -3.85 -6.66 11.74
CA ARG A 28 -2.62 -7.15 11.10
C ARG A 28 -2.93 -7.99 9.85
N LEU A 29 -3.96 -8.82 9.91
CA LEU A 29 -4.37 -9.65 8.78
C LEU A 29 -4.82 -8.79 7.60
N GLU A 30 -5.57 -7.71 7.86
CA GLU A 30 -5.98 -6.76 6.83
C GLU A 30 -4.76 -6.05 6.22
N ALA A 31 -3.83 -5.55 7.04
CA ALA A 31 -2.61 -4.91 6.56
C ALA A 31 -1.78 -5.86 5.65
N ILE A 32 -1.64 -7.13 6.02
CA ILE A 32 -0.92 -8.14 5.22
C ILE A 32 -1.62 -8.39 3.88
N LYS A 33 -2.96 -8.48 3.86
CA LYS A 33 -3.70 -8.64 2.60
C LYS A 33 -3.48 -7.45 1.67
N LEU A 34 -3.47 -6.24 2.21
CA LEU A 34 -3.24 -5.02 1.44
C LEU A 34 -1.80 -4.94 0.90
N ASP A 35 -0.81 -5.44 1.63
CA ASP A 35 0.58 -5.58 1.16
C ASP A 35 0.68 -6.50 -0.07
N PHE A 36 -0.03 -7.64 -0.07
CA PHE A 36 -0.13 -8.49 -1.27
C PHE A 36 -0.81 -7.77 -2.45
N SER A 37 -1.89 -7.02 -2.18
CA SER A 37 -2.57 -6.23 -3.22
C SER A 37 -1.64 -5.17 -3.82
N MET A 38 -0.76 -4.58 -3.01
CA MET A 38 0.23 -3.60 -3.45
C MET A 38 1.26 -4.22 -4.38
N HIS A 39 1.80 -5.37 -4.02
CA HIS A 39 2.72 -6.10 -4.90
C HIS A 39 2.06 -6.49 -6.23
N ALA A 40 0.80 -6.92 -6.20
CA ALA A 40 0.05 -7.24 -7.42
C ALA A 40 -0.15 -6.00 -8.32
N LEU A 41 -0.49 -4.85 -7.73
CA LEU A 41 -0.66 -3.58 -8.45
C LEU A 41 0.64 -3.13 -9.12
N LEU A 42 1.76 -3.15 -8.39
CA LEU A 42 3.06 -2.72 -8.90
C LEU A 42 3.55 -3.64 -10.02
N TRP A 43 3.48 -4.96 -9.81
CA TRP A 43 3.84 -5.93 -10.85
C TRP A 43 2.94 -5.74 -12.08
N GLY A 44 1.62 -5.71 -11.89
CA GLY A 44 0.68 -5.49 -12.99
C GLY A 44 1.00 -4.23 -13.79
N SER A 45 1.28 -3.12 -13.10
CA SER A 45 1.61 -1.85 -13.75
C SER A 45 2.94 -1.88 -14.50
N GLU A 46 3.97 -2.52 -13.94
CA GLU A 46 5.27 -2.70 -14.59
C GLU A 46 5.17 -3.59 -15.83
N ALA A 47 4.50 -4.75 -15.72
CA ALA A 47 4.37 -5.71 -16.81
C ALA A 47 3.60 -5.16 -18.02
N HIS A 48 2.66 -4.23 -17.80
CA HIS A 48 1.91 -3.55 -18.87
C HIS A 48 2.59 -2.26 -19.35
N GLY A 49 3.81 -1.95 -18.89
CA GLY A 49 4.54 -0.73 -19.29
C GLY A 49 3.92 0.58 -18.79
N LYS A 50 3.00 0.51 -17.83
CA LYS A 50 2.32 1.67 -17.24
C LYS A 50 3.13 2.34 -16.13
N LEU A 51 4.16 1.66 -15.65
CA LEU A 51 5.06 2.11 -14.60
C LEU A 51 6.47 1.67 -14.95
N SER A 52 7.44 2.58 -14.89
CA SER A 52 8.84 2.18 -15.08
C SER A 52 9.30 1.32 -13.89
N ARG A 53 10.31 0.47 -14.11
CA ARG A 53 10.91 -0.33 -13.04
C ARG A 53 11.34 0.54 -11.85
N LEU A 54 11.99 1.66 -12.14
CA LEU A 54 12.48 2.59 -11.11
C LEU A 54 11.33 3.19 -10.30
N ASP A 55 10.24 3.57 -10.97
CA ASP A 55 9.06 4.11 -10.29
C ASP A 55 8.36 3.04 -9.44
N ALA A 56 8.32 1.79 -9.92
CA ALA A 56 7.80 0.65 -9.17
C ALA A 56 8.62 0.39 -7.90
N ASP A 57 9.95 0.38 -8.01
CA ASP A 57 10.84 0.21 -6.86
C ASP A 57 10.70 1.36 -5.86
N ASN A 58 10.58 2.61 -6.34
CA ASN A 58 10.34 3.78 -5.49
C ASN A 58 9.00 3.70 -4.74
N LEU A 59 7.91 3.34 -5.43
CA LEU A 59 6.60 3.18 -4.81
C LEU A 59 6.59 2.03 -3.80
N CYS A 60 7.29 0.93 -4.08
CA CYS A 60 7.44 -0.19 -3.17
C CYS A 60 8.02 0.25 -1.82
N ILE A 61 9.02 1.15 -1.81
CA ILE A 61 9.59 1.71 -0.58
C ILE A 61 8.52 2.50 0.21
N VAL A 62 7.75 3.36 -0.46
CA VAL A 62 6.70 4.17 0.18
C VAL A 62 5.66 3.26 0.84
N PHE A 63 5.20 2.24 0.12
CA PHE A 63 4.24 1.27 0.65
C PHE A 63 4.79 0.47 1.82
N ARG A 64 6.05 0.01 1.73
CA ARG A 64 6.70 -0.76 2.79
C ARG A 64 6.78 0.04 4.09
N VAL A 65 7.19 1.32 4.01
CA VAL A 65 7.26 2.20 5.18
C VAL A 65 5.88 2.38 5.82
N ALA A 66 4.83 2.58 5.00
CA ALA A 66 3.47 2.70 5.51
C ALA A 66 2.99 1.41 6.20
N PHE A 67 3.27 0.25 5.59
CA PHE A 67 2.94 -1.07 6.14
C PHE A 67 3.66 -1.33 7.47
N GLU A 68 4.98 -1.12 7.53
CA GLU A 68 5.79 -1.32 8.73
C GLU A 68 5.30 -0.44 9.88
N LYS A 69 5.05 0.84 9.60
CA LYS A 69 4.48 1.77 10.58
C LYS A 69 3.14 1.24 11.10
N ARG A 70 2.24 0.81 10.20
CA ARG A 70 0.92 0.34 10.63
C ARG A 70 1.00 -0.94 11.45
N MET A 71 1.86 -1.88 11.06
CA MET A 71 2.09 -3.12 11.80
C MET A 71 2.59 -2.84 13.22
N PHE A 72 3.46 -1.84 13.38
CA PHE A 72 3.94 -1.39 14.69
C PHE A 72 2.83 -0.76 15.54
N GLU A 73 2.01 0.13 14.96
CA GLU A 73 0.85 0.72 15.66
C GLU A 73 -0.16 -0.35 16.11
N LEU A 74 -0.44 -1.32 15.26
CA LEU A 74 -1.34 -2.44 15.58
C LEU A 74 -0.75 -3.35 16.66
N ALA A 75 0.58 -3.49 16.73
CA ALA A 75 1.24 -4.26 17.78
C ALA A 75 1.18 -3.57 19.14
N SER A 76 1.52 -2.28 19.18
CA SER A 76 1.51 -1.46 20.40
C SER A 76 0.10 -1.23 20.95
N SER A 77 -0.90 -1.16 20.08
CA SER A 77 -2.31 -1.05 20.49
C SER A 77 -2.82 -2.28 21.25
N GLN A 78 -2.26 -3.47 21.00
CA GLN A 78 -2.62 -4.70 21.73
C GLN A 78 -1.97 -4.80 23.11
N GLU A 79 -0.84 -4.12 23.35
CA GLU A 79 -0.16 -4.08 24.64
C GLU A 79 -0.88 -3.17 25.65
N ASN A 80 -1.46 -2.05 25.19
CA ASN A 80 -2.19 -1.11 26.05
C ASN A 80 -3.53 -1.65 26.59
N THR A 81 -4.07 -2.73 26.02
CA THR A 81 -5.30 -3.39 26.51
C THR A 81 -5.08 -4.35 27.69
N LYS A 82 -3.84 -4.57 28.16
CA LYS A 82 -3.51 -5.60 29.17
C LYS A 82 -3.19 -5.09 30.58
N ILE A 83 -3.49 -3.84 30.93
CA ILE A 83 -3.31 -3.37 32.32
C ILE A 83 -4.65 -3.00 32.98
N PRO A 84 -5.30 -3.94 33.68
CA PRO A 84 -6.09 -3.61 34.86
C PRO A 84 -5.16 -3.56 36.07
N ARG A 85 -5.14 -2.41 36.77
CA ARG A 85 -4.60 -2.30 38.13
C ARG A 85 -5.53 -2.98 39.13
#